data_AF-A0A9X7J2U8-F1
#
_entry.id   AF-A0A9X7J2U8-F1
#
_cell.length_a   1.000
_cell.length_b   1.000
_cell.length_c   1.000
_cell.angle_alpha   90.00
_cell.angle_beta   90.00
_cell.angle_gamma   90.00
#
_symmetry.space_group_name_H-M   'P 1'
#
loop_
_entity.id
_entity.type
_entity.pdbx_description
1 polymer ?
#
loop_
_entity_poly.entity_id
_entity_poly.type
_entity_poly.pdbx_seq_one_letter_code
_entity_poly.pdbx_strand_id
1 'polypeptide(L)'
;MQEWSLNADLEVLAEAIREARAEWWAAQRFFAEVTESDLVDQAIYRLEAAERKYMYLWKLARNRQQKDGLQTQACGGESGLRSGTCGQ
;
A
#
# COMPACT_ATOMS: atom_id res chain seq x y z
N MET A 1 19.86 -17.30 11.22
CA MET A 1 20.54 -16.65 10.07
C MET A 1 19.54 -16.52 8.92
N GLN A 2 18.58 -15.58 9.08
CA GLN A 2 17.49 -15.25 8.14
C GLN A 2 17.09 -13.77 8.36
N GLU A 3 18.06 -12.90 8.66
CA GLU A 3 17.81 -11.47 8.91
C GLU A 3 18.02 -10.60 7.66
N TRP A 4 18.57 -11.17 6.59
CA TRP A 4 19.09 -10.40 5.45
C TRP A 4 18.00 -10.09 4.42
N SER A 5 16.86 -10.78 4.47
CA SER A 5 15.77 -10.62 3.50
C SER A 5 14.90 -9.39 3.77
N LEU A 6 14.68 -9.05 5.05
CA LEU A 6 13.74 -7.99 5.44
C LEU A 6 14.26 -6.58 5.14
N ASN A 7 15.57 -6.36 5.26
CA ASN A 7 16.18 -5.06 4.93
C ASN A 7 16.14 -4.77 3.43
N ALA A 8 16.37 -5.79 2.59
CA ALA A 8 16.29 -5.65 1.14
C ALA A 8 14.87 -5.27 0.68
N ASP A 9 13.84 -5.88 1.26
CA ASP A 9 12.45 -5.58 0.90
C ASP A 9 12.02 -4.14 1.29
N LEU A 10 12.54 -3.62 2.40
CA LEU A 10 12.31 -2.25 2.84
C LEU A 10 13.05 -1.24 1.95
N GLU A 11 14.28 -1.55 1.54
CA GLU A 11 15.08 -0.72 0.64
C GLU A 11 14.45 -0.64 -0.76
N VAL A 12 14.00 -1.78 -1.30
CA VAL A 12 13.25 -1.83 -2.57
C VAL A 12 11.96 -1.01 -2.49
N LEU A 13 11.22 -1.09 -1.37
CA LEU A 13 10.01 -0.31 -1.18
C LEU A 13 10.32 1.20 -1.09
N ALA A 14 11.39 1.57 -0.40
CA ALA A 14 11.81 2.96 -0.28
C ALA A 14 12.19 3.55 -1.63
N GLU A 15 12.92 2.80 -2.46
CA GLU A 15 13.27 3.24 -3.81
C GLU A 15 12.03 3.35 -4.70
N ALA A 16 11.12 2.38 -4.65
CA ALA A 16 9.85 2.45 -5.39
C ALA A 16 9.01 3.68 -5.00
N ILE A 17 9.00 4.08 -3.72
CA ILE A 17 8.34 5.32 -3.26
C ILE A 17 9.03 6.56 -3.84
N ARG A 18 10.36 6.56 -3.91
CA ARG A 18 11.16 7.67 -4.45
C ARG A 18 10.92 7.84 -5.95
N GLU A 19 10.91 6.74 -6.69
CA GLU A 19 10.59 6.69 -8.12
C GLU A 19 9.14 7.14 -8.37
N ALA A 20 8.17 6.58 -7.66
CA ALA A 20 6.76 6.96 -7.82
C ALA A 20 6.54 8.46 -7.52
N ARG A 21 7.27 9.02 -6.54
CA ARG A 21 7.26 10.46 -6.29
C ARG A 21 7.82 11.23 -7.48
N ALA A 22 8.98 10.83 -8.01
CA ALA A 22 9.59 11.49 -9.17
C ALA A 22 8.69 11.43 -10.42
N GLU A 23 8.06 10.29 -10.68
CA GLU A 23 7.04 10.12 -11.73
C GLU A 23 5.87 11.08 -11.52
N TRP A 24 5.41 11.24 -10.28
CA TRP A 24 4.32 12.16 -9.96
C TRP A 24 4.67 13.62 -10.22
N TRP A 25 5.89 14.06 -9.86
CA TRP A 25 6.37 15.40 -10.21
C TRP A 25 6.50 15.60 -11.73
N ALA A 26 6.99 14.58 -12.44
CA ALA A 26 7.09 14.63 -13.90
C ALA A 26 5.70 14.72 -14.55
N ALA A 27 4.71 13.98 -14.04
CA ALA A 27 3.32 14.06 -14.52
C ALA A 27 2.68 15.43 -14.24
N GLN A 28 2.95 16.03 -13.07
CA GLN A 28 2.49 17.39 -12.76
C GLN A 28 3.07 18.42 -13.73
N ARG A 29 4.36 18.33 -14.04
CA ARG A 29 5.01 19.21 -15.03
C ARG A 29 4.42 19.01 -16.41
N PHE A 30 4.24 17.76 -16.83
CA PHE A 30 3.63 17.44 -18.11
C PHE A 30 2.21 18.01 -18.24
N PHE A 31 1.39 17.89 -17.18
CA PHE A 31 0.06 18.49 -17.15
C PHE A 31 0.09 20.02 -17.24
N ALA A 32 1.07 20.67 -16.61
CA ALA A 32 1.23 22.12 -16.68
C ALA A 32 1.75 22.63 -18.04
N GLU A 33 2.53 21.81 -18.76
CA GLU A 33 3.11 22.15 -20.06
C GLU A 33 2.18 21.82 -21.24
N VAL A 34 1.25 20.87 -21.07
CA VAL A 34 0.30 20.48 -22.12
C VAL A 34 -0.71 21.60 -22.40
N THR A 35 -0.73 22.06 -23.65
CA THR A 35 -1.71 23.02 -24.18
C THR A 35 -2.74 22.38 -25.12
N GLU A 36 -2.44 21.18 -25.64
CA GLU A 36 -3.29 20.46 -26.59
C GLU A 36 -4.42 19.72 -25.87
N SER A 37 -5.68 20.00 -26.23
CA SER A 37 -6.86 19.43 -25.55
C SER A 37 -6.86 17.90 -25.53
N ASP A 38 -6.42 17.26 -26.62
CA ASP A 38 -6.43 15.80 -26.75
C ASP A 38 -5.36 15.12 -25.86
N LEU A 39 -4.32 15.87 -25.47
CA LEU A 39 -3.26 15.40 -24.58
C LEU A 39 -3.54 15.70 -23.12
N VAL A 40 -4.48 16.61 -22.82
CA VAL A 40 -4.88 16.95 -21.45
C VAL A 40 -5.45 15.72 -20.74
N ASP A 41 -6.32 14.96 -21.41
CA ASP A 41 -6.89 13.73 -20.83
C ASP A 41 -5.81 12.70 -20.49
N GLN A 42 -4.83 12.53 -21.39
CA GLN A 42 -3.68 11.67 -21.12
C GLN A 42 -2.86 12.20 -19.93
N ALA A 43 -2.66 13.52 -19.84
CA ALA A 43 -1.91 14.15 -18.76
C ALA A 43 -2.60 13.96 -17.40
N ILE A 44 -3.93 14.12 -17.34
CA ILE A 44 -4.75 13.86 -16.15
C ILE A 44 -4.62 12.39 -15.74
N TYR A 45 -4.81 11.47 -16.69
CA TYR A 45 -4.72 10.03 -16.40
C TYR A 45 -3.35 9.65 -15.82
N ARG A 46 -2.27 10.17 -16.42
CA ARG A 46 -0.90 9.93 -15.93
C ARG A 46 -0.68 10.50 -14.53
N LEU A 47 -1.21 11.68 -14.25
CA LEU A 47 -1.13 12.32 -12.95
C LEU A 47 -1.82 11.49 -11.87
N GLU A 48 -3.08 11.11 -12.11
CA GLU A 48 -3.85 10.29 -11.16
C GLU A 48 -3.24 8.91 -10.95
N ALA A 49 -2.74 8.28 -12.01
CA ALA A 49 -2.09 6.98 -11.92
C ALA A 49 -0.84 7.03 -11.04
N ALA A 50 0.00 8.06 -11.20
CA ALA A 50 1.19 8.25 -10.39
C ALA A 50 0.87 8.55 -8.93
N GLU A 51 -0.15 9.38 -8.67
CA GLU A 51 -0.62 9.69 -7.31
C GLU A 51 -1.13 8.42 -6.60
N ARG A 52 -1.99 7.63 -7.26
CA ARG A 52 -2.53 6.38 -6.70
C ARG A 52 -1.43 5.36 -6.43
N LYS A 53 -0.43 5.24 -7.32
CA LYS A 53 0.75 4.39 -7.14
C LYS A 53 1.53 4.81 -5.90
N TYR A 54 1.82 6.10 -5.75
CA TYR A 54 2.51 6.63 -4.57
C TYR A 54 1.74 6.35 -3.28
N MET A 55 0.43 6.67 -3.23
CA MET A 55 -0.41 6.39 -2.05
C MET A 55 -0.44 4.91 -1.68
N TYR A 56 -0.52 4.00 -2.65
CA TYR A 56 -0.48 2.56 -2.42
C TYR A 56 0.82 2.13 -1.75
N LEU A 57 1.96 2.60 -2.26
CA LEU A 57 3.28 2.26 -1.70
C LEU A 57 3.46 2.77 -0.26
N TRP A 58 2.94 3.95 0.08
CA TRP A 58 2.93 4.45 1.47
C TRP A 58 2.07 3.61 2.40
N LYS A 59 0.89 3.20 1.95
CA LYS A 59 0.02 2.30 2.72
C LYS A 59 0.72 0.96 2.96
N LEU A 60 1.42 0.44 1.96
CA LEU A 60 2.18 -0.80 2.06
C LEU A 60 3.35 -0.67 3.06
N ALA A 61 4.10 0.44 3.01
CA ALA A 61 5.18 0.71 3.96
C ALA A 61 4.67 0.76 5.41
N ARG A 62 3.57 1.49 5.65
CA ARG A 62 2.94 1.58 6.98
C ARG A 62 2.42 0.23 7.47
N ASN A 63 1.84 -0.59 6.58
CA ASN A 63 1.33 -1.91 6.96
C ASN A 63 2.46 -2.86 7.37
N ARG A 64 3.60 -2.82 6.68
CA ARG A 64 4.78 -3.62 7.06
C ARG A 64 5.31 -3.21 8.44
N GLN A 65 5.42 -1.91 8.70
CA GLN A 65 5.81 -1.40 10.02
C GLN A 65 4.84 -1.81 11.14
N GLN A 66 3.54 -1.92 10.86
CA GLN A 66 2.54 -2.37 11.85
C GLN A 66 2.55 -3.88 12.07
N LYS A 67 2.83 -4.69 11.04
CA LYS A 67 2.93 -6.15 11.17
C LYS A 67 4.12 -6.59 12.03
N ASP A 68 5.20 -5.81 12.03
CA ASP A 68 6.34 -6.02 12.94
C ASP A 68 5.97 -5.77 14.42
N GLY A 69 4.85 -5.09 14.70
CA GLY A 69 4.33 -4.84 16.05
C GLY A 69 3.15 -5.71 16.49
N LEU A 70 2.58 -6.55 15.60
CA LEU A 70 1.43 -7.41 15.92
C LEU A 70 1.72 -8.87 15.58
N GLN A 71 2.68 -9.44 16.29
CA GLN A 71 2.78 -10.89 16.49
C GLN A 71 2.76 -11.20 17.99
N THR A 72 1.72 -10.80 18.72
CA THR A 72 1.28 -11.46 19.98
C THR A 72 -0.14 -11.02 20.34
N GLN A 73 -1.14 -11.70 19.79
CA GLN A 73 -2.22 -12.20 20.63
C GLN A 73 -2.69 -13.54 20.07
N ALA A 74 -2.17 -14.58 20.72
CA ALA A 74 -2.79 -15.88 20.81
C ALA A 74 -4.12 -15.78 21.57
N CYS A 75 -5.08 -16.64 21.23
CA CYS A 75 -5.69 -17.60 22.17
C CYS A 75 -6.79 -18.38 21.43
N GLY A 76 -6.76 -19.70 21.60
CA GLY A 76 -7.75 -20.62 21.08
C GLY A 76 -9.16 -20.30 21.55
N GLY A 77 -10.12 -20.60 20.70
CA GLY A 77 -11.53 -20.70 21.01
C GLY A 77 -12.04 -22.08 20.61
N GLU A 78 -11.52 -23.11 21.27
CA GLU A 78 -12.25 -24.36 21.41
C GLU A 78 -13.49 -24.11 22.30
N SER A 79 -14.58 -24.82 22.01
CA SER A 79 -15.88 -24.86 22.72
C SER A 79 -16.90 -23.73 22.46
N GLY A 80 -17.54 -23.81 21.30
CA GLY A 80 -18.91 -23.32 21.13
C GLY A 80 -19.93 -24.28 21.77
N LEU A 81 -20.18 -24.15 23.08
CA LEU A 81 -21.40 -24.64 23.71
C LEU A 81 -22.61 -23.85 23.16
N ARG A 82 -23.41 -24.45 22.26
CA ARG A 82 -24.84 -24.17 22.02
C ARG A 82 -25.41 -25.46 21.41
N SER A 83 -26.41 -26.13 21.95
CA SER A 83 -27.70 -25.61 22.38
C SER A 83 -28.32 -26.51 23.45
N GLY A 84 -28.85 -25.89 24.51
CA GLY A 84 -29.87 -26.53 25.30
C GLY A 84 -31.19 -26.59 24.53
N THR A 85 -31.87 -27.72 24.63
CA THR A 85 -33.31 -27.73 24.85
C THR A 85 -33.58 -28.71 25.99
N CYS A 86 -33.83 -28.13 27.16
CA CYS A 86 -34.63 -28.74 28.20
C CYS A 86 -36.08 -28.77 27.66
N GLY A 87 -36.66 -29.95 27.51
CA GLY A 87 -38.03 -30.16 27.06
C GLY A 87 -38.44 -31.56 27.49
N GLN A 88 -39.47 -31.60 28.34
CA GLN A 88 -39.93 -32.75 29.13
C GLN A 88 -40.41 -33.94 28.32
#